data_AF-A0A0L6WI09-F1
#
_entry.id   AF-A0A0L6WI09-F1
#
_cell.length_a   1.000
_cell.length_b   1.000
_cell.length_c   1.000
_cell.angle_alpha   90.00
_cell.angle_beta   90.00
_cell.angle_gamma   90.00
#
_symmetry.space_group_name_H-M   'P 1'
#
loop_
_entity.id
_entity.type
_entity.pdbx_description
1 polymer ?
#
loop_
_entity_poly.entity_id
_entity_poly.type
_entity_poly.pdbx_seq_one_letter_code
_entity_poly.pdbx_strand_id
1 'polypeptide(L)'
;MFQSVMNMDEDARTLKMLLGFCYPISIHRLPRLTTLKDVRTILQAAEKIEMKGVQENIRETLVDMFSVDKPVSVFAIACHYWKKEIDQAAYRFLVLPINSASADEADLELISAATYHRLLRYRQECGEVAKNEVM
;
A
#
# COMPACT_ATOMS: atom_id res chain seq x y z
N MET A 1 10.84 -8.36 41.25
CA MET A 1 10.36 -8.83 39.93
C MET A 1 9.98 -7.57 39.15
N PHE A 2 10.84 -7.08 38.26
CA PHE A 2 10.52 -5.88 37.49
C PHE A 2 9.70 -6.30 36.27
N GLN A 3 8.37 -6.18 36.37
CA GLN A 3 7.55 -6.11 35.16
C GLN A 3 7.73 -4.69 34.61
N SER A 4 8.69 -4.52 33.71
CA SER A 4 8.79 -3.31 32.92
C SER A 4 7.67 -3.34 31.88
N VAL A 5 6.54 -2.73 32.22
CA VAL A 5 5.48 -2.46 31.25
C VAL A 5 5.94 -1.31 30.38
N MET A 6 6.03 -1.55 29.07
CA MET A 6 6.36 -0.53 28.08
C MET A 6 5.06 0.04 27.52
N ASN A 7 4.89 1.35 27.64
CA ASN A 7 3.79 2.05 26.98
C ASN A 7 4.13 2.22 25.50
N MET A 8 3.14 1.94 24.65
CA MET A 8 3.22 2.07 23.20
C MET A 8 2.19 3.09 22.75
N ASP A 9 2.49 3.84 21.69
CA ASP A 9 1.52 4.80 21.13
C ASP A 9 0.48 4.09 20.26
N GLU A 10 0.84 2.92 19.73
CA GLU A 10 -0.03 2.08 18.90
C GLU A 10 -1.10 1.42 19.77
N ASP A 11 -2.33 1.43 19.26
CA ASP A 11 -3.43 0.76 19.95
C ASP A 11 -3.26 -0.78 19.98
N ALA A 12 -4.01 -1.42 20.87
CA ALA A 12 -3.95 -2.87 21.05
C ALA A 12 -4.25 -3.65 19.76
N ARG A 13 -5.08 -3.09 18.86
CA ARG A 13 -5.42 -3.73 17.58
C ARG A 13 -4.23 -3.71 16.62
N THR A 14 -3.56 -2.58 16.51
CA THR A 14 -2.38 -2.35 15.66
C THR A 14 -1.23 -3.24 16.12
N LEU A 15 -0.94 -3.26 17.42
CA LEU A 15 0.08 -4.13 18.00
C LEU A 15 -0.25 -5.61 17.80
N LYS A 16 -1.50 -6.02 18.00
CA LYS A 16 -1.92 -7.41 17.75
C LYS A 16 -1.72 -7.82 16.29
N MET A 17 -2.03 -6.95 15.35
CA MET A 17 -1.80 -7.21 13.92
C MET A 17 -0.30 -7.28 13.62
N LEU A 18 0.51 -6.32 14.06
CA LEU A 18 1.97 -6.33 13.87
C LEU A 18 2.62 -7.60 14.40
N LEU A 19 2.36 -7.92 15.67
CA LEU A 19 2.91 -9.13 16.30
C LEU A 19 2.37 -10.41 15.67
N GLY A 20 1.16 -10.35 15.11
CA GLY A 20 0.56 -11.40 14.29
C GLY A 20 1.45 -11.87 13.12
N PHE A 21 2.22 -10.96 12.52
CA PHE A 21 3.18 -11.27 11.47
C PHE A 21 4.49 -11.91 12.00
N CYS A 22 4.77 -11.80 13.30
CA CYS A 22 5.95 -12.39 13.93
C CYS A 22 5.72 -13.85 14.38
N TYR A 23 4.47 -14.29 14.48
CA TYR A 23 4.17 -15.66 14.88
C TYR A 23 4.41 -16.66 13.74
N PRO A 24 4.92 -17.86 14.04
CA PRO A 24 5.13 -18.90 13.03
C PRO A 24 3.83 -19.28 12.31
N ILE A 25 3.88 -19.33 10.98
CA ILE A 25 2.72 -19.63 10.15
C ILE A 25 2.15 -21.05 10.35
N SER A 26 2.93 -21.96 10.92
CA SER A 26 2.50 -23.32 11.26
C SER A 26 1.46 -23.37 12.38
N ILE A 27 1.41 -22.33 13.22
CA ILE A 27 0.52 -22.27 14.39
C ILE A 27 -0.42 -21.05 14.36
N HIS A 28 -0.15 -20.07 13.50
CA HIS A 28 -0.90 -18.83 13.40
C HIS A 28 -1.08 -18.41 11.95
N ARG A 29 -2.28 -17.97 11.56
CA ARG A 29 -2.50 -17.43 10.20
C ARG A 29 -2.05 -15.98 10.14
N LEU A 30 -1.47 -15.56 9.01
CA LEU A 30 -1.14 -14.16 8.81
C LEU A 30 -2.37 -13.26 9.04
N PRO A 31 -2.19 -12.10 9.68
CA PRO A 31 -3.26 -11.12 9.87
C PRO A 31 -3.89 -10.75 8.53
N ARG A 32 -5.22 -10.71 8.49
CA ARG A 32 -5.96 -10.28 7.29
C ARG A 32 -6.04 -8.76 7.26
N LEU A 33 -5.56 -8.16 6.18
CA LEU A 33 -5.68 -6.73 5.90
C LEU A 33 -6.90 -6.52 5.02
N THR A 34 -7.99 -6.05 5.62
CA THR A 34 -9.29 -5.94 4.94
C THR A 34 -9.52 -4.59 4.28
N THR A 35 -8.80 -3.56 4.73
CA THR A 35 -8.97 -2.20 4.23
C THR A 35 -7.61 -1.53 4.02
N LEU A 36 -7.56 -0.55 3.11
CA LEU A 36 -6.36 0.27 2.94
C LEU A 36 -6.01 1.09 4.18
N LYS A 37 -7.01 1.43 5.01
CA LYS A 37 -6.76 2.04 6.31
C LYS A 37 -5.95 1.11 7.22
N ASP A 38 -6.33 -0.18 7.29
CA ASP A 38 -5.56 -1.16 8.06
C ASP A 38 -4.13 -1.29 7.52
N VAL A 39 -3.96 -1.30 6.19
CA VAL A 39 -2.64 -1.29 5.54
C VAL A 39 -1.81 -0.09 5.97
N ARG A 40 -2.34 1.14 5.84
CA ARG A 40 -1.65 2.38 6.24
C ARG A 40 -1.23 2.35 7.70
N THR A 41 -2.17 2.03 8.60
CA THR A 41 -1.90 2.01 10.04
C THR A 41 -0.79 1.01 10.39
N ILE A 42 -0.78 -0.16 9.77
CA ILE A 42 0.26 -1.16 10.03
C ILE A 42 1.60 -0.78 9.40
N LEU A 43 1.61 -0.19 8.20
CA LEU A 43 2.86 0.27 7.59
C LEU A 43 3.51 1.40 8.39
N GLN A 44 2.74 2.37 8.87
CA GLN A 44 3.22 3.44 9.74
C GLN A 44 3.83 2.88 11.03
N ALA A 45 3.13 1.95 11.68
CA ALA A 45 3.61 1.34 12.92
C ALA A 45 4.83 0.43 12.67
N ALA A 46 4.84 -0.34 11.58
CA ALA A 46 5.97 -1.17 11.18
C ALA A 46 7.21 -0.34 10.85
N GLU A 47 7.05 0.84 10.24
CA GLU A 47 8.14 1.77 9.99
C GLU A 47 8.73 2.31 11.30
N LYS A 48 7.86 2.80 12.21
CA LYS A 48 8.28 3.34 13.49
C LYS A 48 8.99 2.31 14.39
N ILE A 49 8.53 1.06 14.37
CA ILE A 49 9.08 -0.04 15.18
C ILE A 49 10.17 -0.81 14.40
N GLU A 50 10.54 -0.34 13.20
CA GLU A 50 11.59 -0.91 12.34
C GLU A 50 11.36 -2.38 11.92
N MET A 51 10.10 -2.79 11.79
CA MET A 51 9.70 -4.15 11.43
C MET A 51 9.65 -4.34 9.90
N LYS A 52 10.81 -4.29 9.24
CA LYS A 52 10.93 -4.43 7.78
C LYS A 52 10.28 -5.70 7.22
N GLY A 53 10.37 -6.82 7.93
CA GLY A 53 9.74 -8.07 7.52
C GLY A 53 8.21 -7.95 7.35
N VAL A 54 7.55 -7.13 8.17
CA VAL A 54 6.11 -6.86 8.04
C VAL A 54 5.85 -6.02 6.79
N GLN A 55 6.63 -4.98 6.56
CA GLN A 55 6.48 -4.13 5.37
C GLN A 55 6.59 -4.95 4.09
N GLU A 56 7.55 -5.87 4.01
CA GLU A 56 7.75 -6.75 2.85
C GLU A 56 6.56 -7.71 2.63
N ASN A 57 6.00 -8.30 3.70
CA ASN A 57 4.80 -9.14 3.60
C ASN A 57 3.58 -8.35 3.10
N ILE A 58 3.38 -7.13 3.61
CA ILE A 58 2.26 -6.27 3.20
C ILE A 58 2.40 -5.87 1.74
N ARG A 59 3.61 -5.54 1.31
CA ARG A 59 3.92 -5.16 -0.07
C ARG A 59 3.45 -6.20 -1.08
N GLU A 60 3.77 -7.47 -0.83
CA GLU A 60 3.38 -8.59 -1.71
C GLU A 60 1.85 -8.74 -1.80
N THR A 61 1.13 -8.43 -0.71
CA THR A 61 -0.32 -8.61 -0.66
C THR A 61 -1.11 -7.38 -1.14
N LEU A 62 -0.55 -6.18 -1.02
CA LEU A 62 -1.22 -4.91 -1.34
C LEU A 62 -1.63 -4.83 -2.81
N VAL A 63 -0.70 -5.16 -3.71
CA VAL A 63 -0.93 -5.08 -5.16
C VAL A 63 -2.02 -6.07 -5.56
N ASP A 64 -2.01 -7.29 -5.02
CA ASP A 64 -2.97 -8.32 -5.40
C ASP A 64 -4.38 -8.05 -4.87
N MET A 65 -4.50 -7.47 -3.66
CA MET A 65 -5.81 -7.29 -3.02
C MET A 65 -6.56 -6.03 -3.47
N PHE A 66 -5.87 -4.91 -3.71
CA PHE A 66 -6.54 -3.61 -3.83
C PHE A 66 -6.35 -2.91 -5.17
N SER A 67 -5.54 -3.46 -6.08
CA SER A 67 -5.22 -2.78 -7.34
C SER A 67 -6.43 -2.56 -8.24
N VAL A 68 -7.45 -3.44 -8.18
CA VAL A 68 -8.64 -3.33 -9.05
C VAL A 68 -9.57 -2.20 -8.57
N ASP A 69 -9.83 -2.14 -7.27
CA ASP A 69 -10.84 -1.24 -6.70
C ASP A 69 -10.28 0.16 -6.44
N LYS A 70 -9.02 0.26 -6.00
CA LYS A 70 -8.39 1.53 -5.60
C LYS A 70 -6.95 1.67 -6.10
N PRO A 71 -6.73 1.65 -7.42
CA PRO A 71 -5.38 1.66 -8.01
C PRO A 71 -4.56 2.90 -7.63
N VAL A 72 -5.20 4.07 -7.51
CA VAL A 72 -4.50 5.32 -7.15
C VAL A 72 -4.02 5.29 -5.71
N SER A 73 -4.83 4.77 -4.79
CA SER A 73 -4.41 4.57 -3.41
C SER A 73 -3.24 3.59 -3.29
N VAL A 74 -3.32 2.45 -4.00
CA VAL A 74 -2.23 1.47 -4.04
C VAL A 74 -0.95 2.09 -4.58
N PHE A 75 -1.03 2.88 -5.65
CA PHE A 75 0.11 3.63 -6.17
C PHE A 75 0.67 4.62 -5.16
N ALA A 76 -0.18 5.38 -4.46
CA ALA A 76 0.28 6.37 -3.50
C ALA A 76 0.99 5.73 -2.29
N ILE A 77 0.42 4.65 -1.74
CA ILE A 77 1.07 3.85 -0.69
C ILE A 77 2.39 3.27 -1.20
N ALA A 78 2.40 2.71 -2.42
CA ALA A 78 3.61 2.14 -3.00
C ALA A 78 4.70 3.20 -3.18
N CYS A 79 4.38 4.38 -3.73
CA CYS A 79 5.33 5.48 -3.84
C CYS A 79 5.96 5.91 -2.52
N HIS A 80 5.19 5.86 -1.44
CA HIS A 80 5.65 6.27 -0.12
C HIS A 80 6.57 5.21 0.50
N TYR A 81 6.17 3.94 0.48
CA TYR A 81 6.87 2.88 1.21
C TYR A 81 7.90 2.09 0.37
N TRP A 82 7.69 1.94 -0.94
CA TRP A 82 8.51 1.05 -1.75
C TRP A 82 8.81 1.57 -3.17
N LYS A 83 10.09 1.82 -3.45
CA LYS A 83 10.53 2.37 -4.74
C LYS A 83 10.42 1.40 -5.92
N LYS A 84 10.51 0.08 -5.71
CA LYS A 84 10.59 -0.90 -6.80
C LYS A 84 9.22 -1.22 -7.40
N GLU A 85 8.17 -0.99 -6.63
CA GLU A 85 6.79 -1.41 -6.92
C GLU A 85 5.99 -0.29 -7.57
N ILE A 86 6.57 0.93 -7.64
CA ILE A 86 5.97 2.11 -8.27
C ILE A 86 5.58 1.80 -9.71
N ASP A 87 6.47 1.18 -10.48
CA ASP A 87 6.22 0.89 -11.90
C ASP A 87 5.09 -0.13 -12.07
N GLN A 88 5.06 -1.17 -11.23
CA GLN A 88 4.00 -2.17 -11.25
C GLN A 88 2.64 -1.56 -10.85
N ALA A 89 2.61 -0.72 -9.82
CA ALA A 89 1.40 -0.03 -9.38
C ALA A 89 0.91 0.98 -10.44
N ALA A 90 1.82 1.72 -11.06
CA ALA A 90 1.51 2.63 -12.16
C ALA A 90 0.95 1.89 -13.37
N TYR A 91 1.54 0.75 -13.73
CA TYR A 91 1.04 -0.09 -14.81
C TYR A 91 -0.37 -0.61 -14.53
N ARG A 92 -0.66 -1.09 -13.31
CA ARG A 92 -2.01 -1.52 -12.93
C ARG A 92 -3.03 -0.39 -13.05
N PHE A 93 -2.64 0.84 -12.73
CA PHE A 93 -3.49 2.01 -12.93
C PHE A 93 -3.82 2.28 -14.41
N LEU A 94 -2.92 1.95 -15.37
CA LEU A 94 -3.19 2.15 -16.80
C LEU A 94 -4.38 1.32 -17.30
N VAL A 95 -4.48 0.07 -16.84
CA VAL A 95 -5.42 -0.93 -17.36
C VAL A 95 -6.86 -0.67 -16.89
N LEU A 96 -7.05 0.08 -15.80
CA LEU A 96 -8.36 0.27 -15.16
C LEU A 96 -9.02 1.58 -15.57
N PRO A 97 -10.34 1.65 -15.82
CA PRO A 97 -11.03 2.88 -16.24
C PRO A 97 -10.72 4.11 -15.35
N ILE A 98 -10.52 5.29 -15.94
CA ILE A 98 -10.29 6.54 -15.17
C ILE A 98 -11.41 6.80 -14.14
N ASN A 99 -12.64 6.46 -14.51
CA ASN A 99 -13.83 6.72 -13.70
C ASN A 99 -14.01 5.73 -12.55
N SER A 100 -13.21 4.64 -12.49
CA SER A 100 -13.18 3.72 -11.35
C SER A 100 -12.08 4.08 -10.34
N ALA A 101 -11.31 5.14 -10.59
CA ALA A 101 -10.19 5.54 -9.76
C ALA A 101 -10.61 6.37 -8.53
N SER A 102 -11.50 5.84 -7.69
CA SER A 102 -11.69 6.40 -6.35
C SER A 102 -10.42 6.19 -5.54
N ALA A 103 -9.86 7.26 -4.99
CA ALA A 103 -8.71 7.22 -4.09
C ALA A 103 -9.15 7.70 -2.70
N ASP A 104 -8.60 7.10 -1.65
CA ASP A 104 -8.76 7.68 -0.32
C ASP A 104 -7.88 8.93 -0.22
N GLU A 105 -8.44 10.03 0.30
CA GLU A 105 -7.71 11.30 0.48
C GLU A 105 -6.44 11.10 1.34
N ALA A 106 -6.54 10.28 2.39
CA ALA A 106 -5.41 9.95 3.27
C ALA A 106 -4.27 9.20 2.54
N ASP A 107 -4.54 8.50 1.44
CA ASP A 107 -3.48 7.90 0.62
C ASP A 107 -2.83 8.94 -0.29
N LEU A 108 -3.64 9.84 -0.87
CA LEU A 108 -3.13 10.92 -1.72
C LEU A 108 -2.22 11.88 -0.96
N GLU A 109 -2.46 12.09 0.34
CA GLU A 109 -1.57 12.87 1.21
C GLU A 109 -0.16 12.28 1.34
N LEU A 110 0.03 10.99 1.04
CA LEU A 110 1.35 10.35 1.06
C LEU A 110 2.24 10.76 -0.12
N ILE A 111 1.67 11.35 -1.15
CA ILE A 111 2.37 11.75 -2.38
C ILE A 111 2.19 13.23 -2.68
N SER A 112 3.18 13.81 -3.37
CA SER A 112 3.05 15.18 -3.86
C SER A 112 2.06 15.27 -5.02
N ALA A 113 1.45 16.44 -5.20
CA ALA A 113 0.66 16.75 -6.40
C ALA A 113 1.47 16.55 -7.70
N ALA A 114 2.79 16.80 -7.67
CA ALA A 114 3.67 16.54 -8.80
C ALA A 114 3.80 15.04 -9.12
N THR A 115 3.87 14.17 -8.10
CA THR A 115 3.88 12.71 -8.26
C THR A 115 2.57 12.23 -8.88
N TYR A 116 1.43 12.72 -8.38
CA TYR A 116 0.13 12.39 -8.94
C TYR A 116 -0.03 12.88 -10.39
N HIS A 117 0.42 14.10 -10.68
CA HIS A 117 0.41 14.63 -12.05
C HIS A 117 1.27 13.79 -13.01
N ARG A 118 2.43 13.28 -12.56
CA ARG A 118 3.26 12.37 -13.37
C ARG A 118 2.53 11.06 -13.69
N LEU A 119 1.80 10.50 -12.73
CA LEU A 119 0.98 9.29 -12.97
C LEU A 119 -0.10 9.55 -14.04
N LEU A 120 -0.79 10.68 -13.97
CA LEU A 120 -1.81 11.04 -14.96
C LEU A 120 -1.22 11.24 -16.35
N ARG A 121 -0.06 11.92 -16.44
CA ARG A 121 0.65 12.11 -17.71
C ARG A 121 1.10 10.78 -18.31
N TYR A 122 1.72 9.92 -17.51
CA TYR A 122 2.13 8.58 -17.93
C TYR A 122 0.96 7.81 -18.54
N ARG A 123 -0.22 7.90 -17.91
CA ARG A 123 -1.44 7.29 -18.43
C ARG A 123 -1.91 7.88 -19.76
N GLN A 124 -1.87 9.19 -19.92
CA GLN A 124 -2.23 9.83 -21.19
C GLN A 124 -1.28 9.38 -22.31
N GLU A 125 0.02 9.41 -22.06
CA GLU A 125 1.05 9.00 -23.03
C GLU A 125 0.86 7.54 -23.46
N CYS A 126 0.65 6.62 -22.51
CA CYS A 126 0.35 5.21 -22.82
C CYS A 126 -0.96 5.04 -23.60
N GLY A 127 -1.98 5.85 -23.28
CA GLY A 127 -3.26 5.83 -23.99
C GLY A 127 -3.14 6.26 -25.46
N GLU A 128 -2.31 7.26 -25.75
CA GLU A 128 -2.05 7.69 -27.13
C GLU A 128 -1.26 6.65 -27.93
N VAL A 129 -0.24 6.03 -27.31
CA VAL A 129 0.51 4.93 -27.95
C VAL A 129 -0.42 3.75 -28.29
N ALA A 130 -1.27 3.34 -27.35
CA ALA A 130 -2.21 2.24 -27.57
C ALA A 130 -3.23 2.50 -28.68
N LYS A 131 -3.64 3.77 -28.89
CA LYS A 131 -4.53 4.14 -30.01
C LYS A 131 -3.80 4.05 -31.36
N ASN A 132 -2.53 4.44 -31.40
CA ASN A 132 -1.73 4.48 -32.63
C ASN A 132 -1.26 3.10 -33.10
N GLU A 133 -1.11 2.11 -32.21
CA GLU A 133 -0.75 0.72 -32.59
C GLU A 133 -1.94 -0.10 -33.13
N VAL A 134 -3.17 0.31 -32.85
CA VAL A 134 -4.39 -0.39 -33.28
C VAL A 134 -4.90 0.12 -34.64
N MET A 135 -4.25 1.15 -35.20
CA MET A 135 -4.54 1.73 -36.52
C MET A 135 -3.49 1.30 -37.55
#